data_AF-A0A0F0H8F8-F1
#
_entry.id   AF-A0A0F0H8F8-F1
#
_cell.length_a   1.000
_cell.length_b   1.000
_cell.length_c   1.000
_cell.angle_alpha   90.00
_cell.angle_beta   90.00
_cell.angle_gamma   90.00
#
_symmetry.space_group_name_H-M   'P 1'
#
loop_
_entity.id
_entity.type
_entity.pdbx_description
1 polymer ?
#
loop_
_entity_poly.entity_id
_entity_poly.type
_entity_poly.pdbx_seq_one_letter_code
_entity_poly.pdbx_strand_id
1 'polypeptide(L)'
;MSSPEVPPSRMDTSGESLGDLVSELTGDLSKLMRQELELAKAEIRQEAVKAGKATGMLAAAGFAGYLTTVLLSLALVFALGAVMPLGWAALIVAALWGIAGAVLYTSGRARLRTVNPTPERTVETLKEDAEWAKHPTR
;
A
#
# COMPACT_ATOMS: atom_id res chain seq x y z
N MET A 1 -28.81 73.56 19.18
CA MET A 1 -29.21 72.69 18.05
C MET A 1 -28.44 73.17 16.83
N SER A 2 -27.27 72.60 16.54
CA SER A 2 -26.98 71.31 15.88
C SER A 2 -26.86 71.49 14.36
N SER A 3 -25.64 71.35 13.83
CA SER A 3 -25.30 70.14 13.07
C SER A 3 -23.78 70.01 12.92
N PRO A 4 -23.21 68.82 13.19
CA PRO A 4 -21.80 68.51 12.97
C PRO A 4 -21.56 68.16 11.49
N GLU A 5 -20.45 68.65 10.95
CA GLU A 5 -19.99 68.37 9.59
C GLU A 5 -19.43 66.94 9.55
N VAL A 6 -20.15 66.03 8.87
CA VAL A 6 -19.77 64.63 8.68
C VAL A 6 -18.66 64.59 7.62
N PRO A 7 -17.48 63.99 7.88
CA PRO A 7 -16.46 63.86 6.85
C PRO A 7 -16.99 62.98 5.71
N PRO A 8 -16.60 63.21 4.45
CA PRO A 8 -16.97 62.32 3.36
C PRO A 8 -16.42 60.92 3.67
N SER A 9 -17.32 59.98 3.94
CA SER A 9 -17.00 58.56 3.89
C SER A 9 -16.59 58.26 2.46
N ARG A 10 -15.28 58.15 2.23
CA ARG A 10 -14.73 57.49 1.06
C ARG A 10 -15.17 56.02 1.18
N MET A 11 -16.40 55.75 0.74
CA MET A 11 -16.76 54.42 0.31
C MET A 11 -16.02 54.24 -1.00
N ASP A 12 -14.83 53.65 -0.88
CA ASP A 12 -14.02 53.18 -1.99
C ASP A 12 -14.82 52.05 -2.68
N THR A 13 -15.85 52.46 -3.41
CA THR A 13 -16.65 51.65 -4.32
C THR A 13 -15.91 51.56 -5.65
N SER A 14 -14.64 51.18 -5.60
CA SER A 14 -14.05 50.41 -6.69
C SER A 14 -14.75 49.06 -6.65
N GLY A 15 -15.84 48.94 -7.41
CA GLY A 15 -16.49 47.66 -7.65
C GLY A 15 -15.43 46.66 -8.05
N GLU A 16 -15.36 45.53 -7.34
CA GLU A 16 -14.47 44.44 -7.69
C GLU A 16 -14.61 44.16 -9.18
N SER A 17 -13.50 44.28 -9.90
CA SER A 17 -13.53 44.04 -11.32
C SER A 17 -13.79 42.55 -11.55
N LEU A 18 -14.37 42.18 -12.70
CA LEU A 18 -14.48 40.75 -13.07
C LEU A 18 -13.13 40.01 -13.00
N GLY A 19 -12.01 40.74 -13.17
CA GLY A 19 -10.67 40.18 -13.02
C GLY A 19 -10.33 39.79 -11.58
N ASP A 20 -10.81 40.55 -10.58
CA ASP A 20 -10.57 40.27 -9.17
C ASP A 20 -11.34 39.03 -8.71
N LEU A 21 -12.60 38.88 -9.14
CA LEU A 21 -13.45 37.71 -8.86
C LEU A 21 -12.90 36.41 -9.49
N VAL A 22 -12.38 36.49 -10.72
CA VAL A 22 -11.73 35.33 -11.37
C VAL A 22 -10.40 34.98 -10.69
N SER A 23 -9.63 36.00 -10.27
CA SER A 23 -8.40 35.81 -9.50
C SER A 23 -8.66 35.13 -8.16
N GLU A 24 -9.72 35.53 -7.46
CA GLU A 24 -10.13 34.91 -6.19
C GLU A 24 -10.60 33.47 -6.38
N LEU A 25 -11.46 33.21 -7.37
CA LEU A 25 -11.95 31.85 -7.66
C LEU A 25 -10.83 30.89 -8.08
N THR A 26 -9.87 31.36 -8.89
CA THR A 26 -8.69 30.55 -9.27
C THR A 26 -7.75 30.33 -8.09
N GLY A 27 -7.65 31.31 -7.19
CA GLY A 27 -6.98 31.18 -5.90
C GLY A 27 -7.62 30.12 -5.02
N ASP A 28 -8.94 30.10 -4.92
CA ASP A 28 -9.68 29.15 -4.09
C ASP A 28 -9.66 27.73 -4.65
N LEU A 29 -9.78 27.57 -5.97
CA LEU A 29 -9.58 26.28 -6.62
C LEU A 29 -8.16 25.75 -6.40
N SER A 30 -7.16 26.63 -6.47
CA SER A 30 -5.76 26.27 -6.16
C SER A 30 -5.59 25.85 -4.69
N LYS A 31 -6.30 26.48 -3.75
CA LYS A 31 -6.31 26.07 -2.34
C LYS A 31 -6.98 24.71 -2.16
N LEU A 32 -8.13 24.47 -2.77
CA LEU A 32 -8.84 23.18 -2.72
C LEU A 32 -7.98 22.05 -3.28
N MET A 33 -7.35 22.25 -4.45
CA MET A 33 -6.46 21.25 -5.04
C MET A 33 -5.27 20.92 -4.14
N ARG A 34 -4.68 21.92 -3.47
CA ARG A 34 -3.61 21.68 -2.49
C ARG A 34 -4.14 20.90 -1.28
N GLN A 35 -5.34 21.20 -0.81
CA GLN A 35 -5.96 20.49 0.32
C GLN A 35 -6.26 19.03 -0.02
N GLU A 36 -6.84 18.75 -1.18
CA GLU A 36 -7.08 17.38 -1.67
C GLU A 36 -5.77 16.59 -1.79
N LEU A 37 -4.70 17.22 -2.29
CA LEU A 37 -3.39 16.59 -2.33
C LEU A 37 -2.82 16.32 -0.93
N GLU A 38 -2.95 17.25 0.01
CA GLU A 38 -2.51 17.03 1.39
C GLU A 38 -3.34 15.96 2.10
N LEU A 39 -4.65 15.90 1.83
CA LEU A 39 -5.53 14.86 2.35
C LEU A 39 -5.14 13.49 1.79
N ALA A 40 -4.99 13.38 0.46
CA ALA A 40 -4.56 12.15 -0.19
C ALA A 40 -3.20 11.68 0.33
N LYS A 41 -2.24 12.59 0.51
CA LYS A 41 -0.94 12.28 1.15
C LYS A 41 -1.12 11.78 2.57
N ALA A 42 -1.99 12.41 3.36
CA ALA A 42 -2.24 12.00 4.74
C ALA A 42 -2.88 10.61 4.81
N GLU A 43 -3.85 10.31 3.94
CA GLU A 43 -4.49 9.00 3.85
C GLU A 43 -3.52 7.92 3.40
N ILE A 44 -2.75 8.16 2.32
CA ILE A 44 -1.68 7.25 1.87
C ILE A 44 -0.67 6.99 2.99
N ARG A 45 -0.27 8.02 3.74
CA ARG A 45 0.66 7.86 4.87
C ARG A 45 0.06 7.01 5.97
N GLN A 46 -1.20 7.20 6.33
CA GLN A 46 -1.89 6.40 7.32
C GLN A 46 -1.98 4.93 6.88
N GLU A 47 -2.38 4.69 5.63
CA GLU A 47 -2.43 3.34 5.07
C GLU A 47 -1.04 2.69 4.99
N ALA A 48 -0.01 3.43 4.61
CA ALA A 48 1.38 2.95 4.60
C ALA A 48 1.85 2.54 6.01
N VAL A 49 1.50 3.29 7.05
CA VAL A 49 1.84 2.93 8.44
C VAL A 49 1.09 1.67 8.88
N LYS A 50 -0.22 1.55 8.58
CA LYS A 50 -1.01 0.36 8.89
C LYS A 50 -0.42 -0.88 8.19
N ALA A 51 -0.19 -0.78 6.88
CA ALA A 51 0.41 -1.84 6.08
C ALA A 51 1.82 -2.20 6.56
N GLY A 52 2.64 -1.20 6.91
CA GLY A 52 3.98 -1.39 7.47
C GLY A 52 3.94 -2.14 8.81
N LYS A 53 3.03 -1.77 9.72
CA LYS A 53 2.85 -2.47 11.00
C LYS A 53 2.38 -3.91 10.78
N ALA A 54 1.39 -4.13 9.91
CA ALA A 54 0.90 -5.47 9.59
C ALA A 54 2.00 -6.35 8.99
N THR A 55 2.75 -5.82 8.03
CA THR A 55 3.89 -6.51 7.40
C THR A 55 4.98 -6.81 8.43
N GLY A 56 5.30 -5.87 9.32
CA GLY A 56 6.26 -6.07 10.40
C GLY A 56 5.83 -7.16 11.39
N MET A 57 4.55 -7.20 11.77
CA MET A 57 4.01 -8.26 12.63
C MET A 57 4.06 -9.63 11.94
N LEU A 58 3.72 -9.72 10.66
CA LEU A 58 3.81 -10.98 9.91
C LEU A 58 5.26 -11.45 9.73
N ALA A 59 6.20 -10.54 9.49
CA ALA A 59 7.62 -10.87 9.42
C ALA A 59 8.13 -11.39 10.77
N ALA A 60 7.78 -10.73 11.88
CA ALA A 60 8.14 -11.17 13.22
C ALA A 60 7.52 -12.53 13.57
N ALA A 61 6.24 -12.75 13.22
CA ALA A 61 5.57 -14.02 13.42
C ALA A 61 6.23 -15.15 12.59
N GLY A 62 6.60 -14.87 11.34
CA GLY A 62 7.34 -15.81 10.50
C GLY A 62 8.70 -16.18 11.08
N PHE A 63 9.44 -15.19 11.59
CA PHE A 63 10.72 -15.42 12.26
C PHE A 63 10.57 -16.22 13.56
N ALA A 64 9.60 -15.86 14.39
CA ALA A 64 9.29 -16.61 15.61
C ALA A 64 8.91 -18.07 15.29
N GLY A 65 8.03 -18.27 14.30
CA GLY A 65 7.66 -19.60 13.81
C GLY A 65 8.85 -20.41 13.30
N TYR A 66 9.77 -19.77 12.57
CA TYR A 66 11.02 -20.40 12.13
C TYR A 66 11.89 -20.84 13.33
N LEU A 67 12.11 -19.98 14.32
CA LEU A 67 12.86 -20.34 15.52
C LEU A 67 12.19 -21.47 16.31
N THR A 68 10.87 -21.41 16.50
CA THR A 68 10.11 -22.50 17.14
C THR A 68 10.31 -23.81 16.38
N THR A 69 10.28 -23.77 15.05
CA THR A 69 10.50 -24.94 14.19
C THR A 69 11.90 -25.54 14.36
N VAL A 70 12.93 -24.70 14.44
CA VAL A 70 14.31 -25.14 14.70
C VAL A 70 14.43 -25.78 16.08
N LEU A 71 13.88 -25.14 17.12
CA LEU A 71 13.92 -25.67 18.49
C LEU A 71 13.16 -27.00 18.62
N LEU A 72 11.99 -27.12 18.00
CA LEU A 72 11.24 -28.38 17.95
C LEU A 72 12.00 -29.48 17.21
N SER A 73 12.71 -29.12 16.13
CA SER A 73 13.55 -30.08 15.40
C SER A 73 14.68 -30.61 16.26
N LEU A 74 15.37 -29.73 17.00
CA LEU A 74 16.40 -30.13 17.97
C LEU A 74 15.82 -31.00 19.08
N ALA A 75 14.69 -30.58 19.66
CA ALA A 75 14.00 -31.35 20.69
C ALA A 75 13.63 -32.76 20.20
N LEU A 76 13.14 -32.89 18.96
CA LEU A 76 12.81 -34.17 18.36
C LEU A 76 14.06 -35.04 18.13
N VAL A 77 15.16 -34.45 17.65
CA VAL A 77 16.44 -35.17 17.51
C VAL A 77 16.93 -35.70 18.86
N PHE A 78 16.87 -34.89 19.93
CA PHE A 78 17.27 -35.33 21.27
C PHE A 78 16.32 -36.39 21.85
N ALA A 79 15.01 -36.24 21.65
CA ALA A 79 14.01 -37.20 22.11
C ALA A 79 14.20 -38.57 21.42
N LEU A 80 14.41 -38.59 20.11
CA LEU A 80 14.76 -39.82 19.39
C LEU A 80 16.15 -40.34 19.79
N GLY A 81 17.11 -39.45 19.99
CA GLY A 81 18.46 -39.76 20.44
C GLY A 81 18.53 -40.47 21.81
N ALA A 82 17.47 -40.37 22.63
CA ALA A 82 17.36 -41.12 23.88
C ALA A 82 17.09 -42.62 23.67
N VAL A 83 16.60 -43.03 22.50
CA VAL A 83 16.25 -44.42 22.18
C VAL A 83 17.01 -45.00 20.98
N MET A 84 17.76 -44.18 20.24
CA MET A 84 18.60 -44.61 19.11
C MET A 84 19.85 -43.72 18.95
N PRO A 85 20.86 -44.12 18.17
CA PRO A 85 22.03 -43.27 17.94
C PRO A 85 21.65 -41.92 17.30
N LEU A 86 22.27 -40.84 17.79
CA LEU A 86 21.91 -39.47 17.42
C LEU A 86 21.98 -39.19 15.91
N GLY A 87 22.89 -39.87 15.19
CA GLY A 87 22.99 -39.76 13.74
C GLY A 87 21.73 -40.24 13.01
N TRP A 88 21.13 -41.36 13.45
CA TRP A 88 19.89 -41.88 12.88
C TRP A 88 18.69 -41.01 13.23
N ALA A 89 18.64 -40.50 14.47
CA ALA A 89 17.64 -39.52 14.87
C ALA A 89 17.67 -38.27 13.98
N ALA A 90 18.86 -37.70 13.74
CA ALA A 90 19.04 -36.54 12.86
C ALA A 90 18.63 -36.85 11.41
N LEU A 91 18.95 -38.03 10.88
CA LEU A 91 18.53 -38.44 9.53
C LEU A 91 17.01 -38.55 9.39
N ILE A 92 16.31 -39.08 10.40
CA ILE A 92 14.84 -39.16 10.39
C ILE A 92 14.23 -37.75 10.36
N VAL A 93 14.70 -36.84 11.21
CA VAL A 93 14.19 -35.46 11.24
C VAL A 93 14.53 -34.72 9.95
N ALA A 94 15.72 -34.95 9.37
CA ALA A 94 16.09 -34.41 8.07
C ALA A 94 15.17 -34.94 6.95
N ALA A 95 14.84 -36.24 6.95
CA ALA A 95 13.92 -36.82 5.98
C ALA A 95 12.51 -36.22 6.12
N LEU A 96 12.03 -35.99 7.34
CA LEU A 96 10.75 -35.33 7.61
C LEU A 96 10.71 -33.92 6.97
N TRP A 97 11.74 -33.10 7.19
CA TRP A 97 11.84 -31.78 6.57
C TRP A 97 12.04 -31.84 5.06
N GLY A 98 12.78 -32.83 4.55
CA GLY A 98 12.94 -33.05 3.11
C GLY A 98 11.62 -33.33 2.42
N ILE A 99 10.77 -34.19 3.00
CA ILE A 99 9.43 -34.48 2.47
C ILE A 99 8.55 -33.24 2.53
N ALA A 100 8.50 -32.56 3.69
CA ALA A 100 7.72 -31.33 3.84
C ALA A 100 8.16 -30.27 2.80
N GLY A 101 9.47 -30.08 2.64
CA GLY A 101 10.04 -29.16 1.65
C GLY A 101 9.68 -29.53 0.21
N ALA A 102 9.73 -30.82 -0.16
CA ALA A 102 9.33 -31.28 -1.48
C ALA A 102 7.84 -30.99 -1.77
N VAL A 103 6.97 -31.23 -0.80
CA VAL A 103 5.52 -30.93 -0.92
C VAL A 103 5.29 -29.42 -1.06
N LEU A 104 5.92 -28.60 -0.22
CA LEU A 104 5.79 -27.14 -0.28
C LEU A 104 6.30 -26.58 -1.62
N TYR A 105 7.48 -27.06 -2.06
CA TYR A 105 8.08 -26.63 -3.32
C TYR A 105 7.18 -26.96 -4.52
N THR A 106 6.70 -28.20 -4.61
CA THR A 106 5.87 -28.65 -5.73
C THR A 106 4.52 -27.92 -5.75
N SER A 107 3.87 -27.78 -4.59
CA SER A 107 2.60 -27.06 -4.45
C SER A 107 2.74 -25.57 -4.77
N GLY A 108 3.78 -24.92 -4.22
CA GLY A 108 4.07 -23.51 -4.50
C GLY A 108 4.39 -23.27 -5.97
N ARG A 109 5.20 -24.13 -6.57
CA ARG A 109 5.52 -24.06 -8.01
C ARG A 109 4.28 -24.23 -8.88
N ALA A 110 3.38 -25.14 -8.54
CA ALA A 110 2.12 -25.33 -9.25
C ALA A 110 1.24 -24.07 -9.17
N ARG A 111 1.12 -23.47 -7.97
CA ARG A 111 0.33 -22.25 -7.78
C ARG A 111 0.92 -21.04 -8.50
N LEU A 112 2.24 -20.88 -8.50
CA LEU A 112 2.91 -19.79 -9.21
C LEU A 112 2.68 -19.87 -10.72
N ARG A 113 2.59 -21.08 -11.29
CA ARG A 113 2.30 -21.25 -12.72
C ARG A 113 0.90 -20.77 -13.12
N THR A 114 -0.03 -20.63 -12.18
CA THR A 114 -1.39 -20.13 -12.46
C THR A 114 -1.52 -18.62 -12.26
N VAL A 115 -0.48 -17.93 -11.77
CA VAL A 115 -0.51 -16.47 -11.57
C VAL A 115 -0.17 -15.78 -12.88
N ASN A 116 -1.13 -15.05 -13.46
CA ASN A 116 -0.87 -14.13 -14.57
C ASN A 116 -0.60 -12.72 -14.00
N PRO A 117 0.64 -12.21 -14.06
CA PRO A 117 0.98 -10.91 -13.47
C PRO A 117 0.49 -9.73 -14.32
N THR A 118 0.07 -9.96 -15.56
CA THR A 118 -0.42 -8.90 -16.43
C THR A 118 -1.92 -8.70 -16.20
N PRO A 119 -2.36 -7.49 -15.80
CA PRO A 119 -3.78 -7.17 -15.72
C PRO A 119 -4.32 -6.94 -17.14
N GLU A 120 -4.61 -8.03 -17.85
CA GLU A 120 -4.99 -8.03 -19.27
C GLU A 120 -6.12 -7.05 -19.56
N ARG A 121 -7.15 -7.00 -18.72
CA ARG A 121 -8.29 -6.09 -18.85
C ARG A 121 -7.89 -4.62 -18.74
N THR A 122 -7.03 -4.28 -17.78
CA THR A 122 -6.54 -2.89 -17.62
C THR A 122 -5.69 -2.48 -18.81
N VAL A 123 -4.84 -3.39 -19.31
CA VAL A 123 -4.03 -3.12 -20.50
C VAL A 123 -4.90 -2.95 -21.75
N GLU A 124 -5.98 -3.72 -21.86
CA GLU A 124 -6.94 -3.64 -22.97
C GLU A 124 -7.72 -2.32 -22.95
N THR A 125 -8.27 -1.92 -21.79
CA THR A 125 -8.95 -0.62 -21.63
C THR A 125 -8.02 0.56 -21.95
N LEU A 126 -6.76 0.53 -21.48
CA LEU A 126 -5.80 1.59 -21.80
C LEU A 126 -5.44 1.67 -23.29
N LYS A 127 -5.49 0.54 -24.01
CA LYS A 127 -5.30 0.53 -25.47
C LYS A 127 -6.50 1.12 -26.18
N GLU A 128 -7.71 0.75 -25.78
CA GLU A 128 -8.96 1.30 -26.31
C GLU A 128 -9.04 2.81 -26.11
N ASP A 129 -8.72 3.30 -24.91
CA ASP A 129 -8.67 4.73 -24.59
C ASP A 129 -7.64 5.48 -25.46
N ALA A 130 -6.47 4.87 -25.67
CA ALA A 130 -5.43 5.42 -26.52
C ALA A 130 -5.80 5.41 -28.02
N GLU A 131 -6.56 4.43 -28.48
CA GLU A 131 -7.09 4.38 -29.85
C GLU A 131 -8.19 5.42 -30.07
N TRP A 132 -9.12 5.56 -29.13
CA TRP A 132 -10.17 6.59 -29.17
C TRP A 132 -9.56 8.01 -29.23
N ALA A 133 -8.51 8.26 -28.44
CA ALA A 133 -7.80 9.55 -28.45
C ALA A 133 -7.08 9.86 -29.78
N LYS A 134 -6.69 8.82 -30.56
CA LYS A 134 -6.05 8.99 -31.88
C LYS A 134 -7.06 9.20 -33.01
N HIS A 135 -8.27 8.69 -32.86
CA HIS A 135 -9.35 8.84 -33.83
C HIS A 135 -10.62 9.37 -33.17
N PRO A 136 -10.61 10.62 -32.68
CA PRO A 136 -11.82 11.25 -32.19
C PRO A 136 -12.76 11.40 -33.39
N THR A 137 -13.78 10.54 -33.44
CA THR A 137 -14.83 10.62 -34.45
C THR A 137 -15.53 11.97 -34.24
N ARG A 138 -15.49 12.82 -35.28
CA ARG A 138 -16.23 14.08 -35.33
C ARG A 138 -17.72 13.84 -35.50
#